data_AF-A0A1M6W5G4-F1
#
_entry.id   AF-A0A1M6W5G4-F1
#
_cell.length_a   1.000
_cell.length_b   1.000
_cell.length_c   1.000
_cell.angle_alpha   90.00
_cell.angle_beta   90.00
_cell.angle_gamma   90.00
#
_symmetry.space_group_name_H-M   'P 1'
#
loop_
_entity.id
_entity.type
_entity.pdbx_description
1 polymer ?
#
loop_
_entity_poly.entity_id
_entity_poly.type
_entity_poly.pdbx_seq_one_letter_code
_entity_poly.pdbx_strand_id
1 'polypeptide(L)'
;MKRISTFLFLACSTVAAHAQDLPGFRSSNYAGVYSVYGNPANIADGRYNWDVSIFGVNAHVGNNQVKYKLSNIGDALVKIP
;
A
#
# COMPACT_ATOMS: atom_id res chain seq x y z
N MET A 1 33.24 -19.21 7.38
CA MET A 1 33.36 -18.01 6.51
C MET A 1 32.39 -18.02 5.33
N LYS A 2 32.35 -19.07 4.49
CA LYS A 2 31.44 -19.14 3.32
C LYS A 2 29.96 -18.94 3.66
N ARG A 3 29.47 -19.54 4.76
CA ARG A 3 28.07 -19.41 5.22
C ARG A 3 27.69 -17.98 5.62
N ILE A 4 28.61 -17.23 6.24
CA ILE A 4 28.40 -15.83 6.66
C ILE A 4 28.34 -14.92 5.42
N SER A 5 29.21 -15.16 4.44
CA SER A 5 29.18 -14.43 3.17
C SER A 5 27.89 -14.67 2.39
N THR A 6 27.38 -15.91 2.34
CA THR A 6 26.08 -16.21 1.72
C THR A 6 24.92 -15.52 2.44
N PHE A 7 24.88 -15.55 3.78
CA PHE A 7 23.85 -14.85 4.56
C PHE A 7 23.86 -13.33 4.32
N LEU A 8 25.05 -12.73 4.27
CA LEU A 8 25.21 -11.30 4.05
C LEU A 8 24.77 -10.89 2.64
N PHE A 9 25.10 -11.70 1.63
CA PHE A 9 24.65 -11.48 0.26
C PHE A 9 23.11 -11.55 0.15
N LEU A 10 22.49 -12.53 0.80
CA LEU A 10 21.04 -12.69 0.81
C LEU A 10 20.34 -11.52 1.53
N ALA A 11 20.88 -11.06 2.65
CA ALA A 11 20.37 -9.89 3.39
C ALA A 11 20.51 -8.57 2.61
N CYS A 12 21.54 -8.43 1.78
CA CYS A 12 21.72 -7.23 0.95
C CYS A 12 20.70 -7.20 -0.21
N SER A 13 20.35 -8.36 -0.76
CA SER A 13 19.39 -8.46 -1.87
C SER A 13 17.97 -8.00 -1.52
N THR A 14 17.56 -8.09 -0.26
CA THR A 14 16.24 -7.64 0.19
C THR A 14 16.09 -6.11 0.20
N VAL A 15 17.19 -5.35 0.23
CA VAL A 15 17.16 -3.87 0.24
C VAL A 15 16.81 -3.31 -1.15
N ALA A 16 17.12 -4.07 -2.22
CA ALA A 16 16.80 -3.70 -3.60
C ALA A 16 15.40 -4.16 -4.04
N ALA A 17 14.68 -4.90 -3.20
CA ALA A 17 13.33 -5.35 -3.51
C ALA A 17 12.32 -4.22 -3.26
N HIS A 18 11.72 -3.71 -4.33
CA HIS A 18 10.61 -2.77 -4.22
C HIS A 18 9.32 -3.54 -3.90
N ALA A 19 8.75 -3.31 -2.72
CA ALA A 19 7.38 -3.72 -2.44
C ALA A 19 6.43 -2.77 -3.20
N GLN A 20 5.69 -3.30 -4.18
CA GLN A 20 4.68 -2.52 -4.90
C GLN A 20 3.34 -2.60 -4.17
N ASP A 21 2.72 -1.46 -3.92
CA ASP A 21 1.33 -1.40 -3.47
C ASP A 21 0.42 -1.89 -4.61
N LEU A 22 -0.36 -2.93 -4.35
CA LEU A 22 -1.38 -3.44 -5.27
C LEU A 22 -2.77 -3.00 -4.79
N PRO A 23 -3.22 -1.77 -5.08
CA PRO A 23 -4.49 -1.25 -4.54
C PRO A 23 -5.70 -2.07 -4.98
N GLY A 24 -5.67 -2.65 -6.19
CA GLY A 24 -6.72 -3.55 -6.68
C GLY A 24 -6.83 -4.87 -5.91
N PHE A 25 -5.83 -5.25 -5.13
CA PHE A 25 -5.91 -6.42 -4.26
C PHE A 25 -6.93 -6.21 -3.15
N ARG A 26 -7.07 -4.98 -2.62
CA ARG A 26 -7.92 -4.71 -1.44
C ARG A 26 -9.41 -5.05 -1.65
N SER A 27 -9.89 -5.01 -2.89
CA SER A 27 -11.26 -5.39 -3.24
C SER A 27 -11.39 -6.84 -3.76
N SER A 28 -10.32 -7.61 -3.76
CA SER A 28 -10.34 -9.00 -4.20
C SER A 28 -11.08 -9.88 -3.19
N ASN A 29 -11.83 -10.86 -3.70
CA ASN A 29 -12.47 -11.91 -2.89
C ASN A 29 -11.45 -12.80 -2.14
N TYR A 30 -10.15 -12.68 -2.46
CA TYR A 30 -9.05 -13.40 -1.82
C TYR A 30 -8.14 -12.51 -0.96
N ALA A 31 -8.50 -11.24 -0.73
CA ALA A 31 -7.70 -10.37 0.11
C ALA A 31 -7.82 -10.64 1.61
N GLY A 32 -8.81 -11.45 2.01
CA GLY A 32 -8.98 -11.87 3.40
C GLY A 32 -9.09 -10.67 4.34
N VAL A 33 -8.36 -10.72 5.45
CA VAL A 33 -8.28 -9.63 6.44
C VAL A 33 -7.85 -8.29 5.84
N TYR A 34 -7.03 -8.27 4.78
CA TYR A 34 -6.56 -7.03 4.18
C TYR A 34 -7.64 -6.24 3.45
N SER A 35 -8.75 -6.87 3.08
CA SER A 35 -9.89 -6.19 2.44
C SER A 35 -10.69 -5.30 3.39
N VAL A 36 -10.70 -5.65 4.68
CA VAL A 36 -11.44 -4.96 5.75
C VAL A 36 -11.00 -3.51 5.91
N TYR A 37 -9.72 -3.22 5.66
CA TYR A 37 -9.18 -1.85 5.73
C TYR A 37 -9.77 -0.91 4.67
N GLY A 38 -10.22 -1.45 3.54
CA GLY A 38 -10.90 -0.68 2.50
C GLY A 38 -12.41 -0.66 2.69
N ASN A 39 -13.00 -1.83 2.98
CA ASN A 39 -14.42 -1.98 3.24
C ASN A 39 -14.66 -3.18 4.20
N PRO A 40 -15.13 -2.96 5.43
CA PRO A 40 -15.36 -4.04 6.38
C PRO A 40 -16.45 -5.02 5.95
N ALA A 41 -17.34 -4.65 5.03
CA ALA A 41 -18.35 -5.57 4.50
C ALA A 41 -17.76 -6.71 3.66
N ASN A 42 -16.55 -6.55 3.10
CA ASN A 42 -15.91 -7.58 2.28
C ASN A 42 -15.60 -8.87 3.06
N ILE A 43 -15.46 -8.82 4.39
CA ILE A 43 -15.22 -10.04 5.17
C ILE A 43 -16.48 -10.89 5.31
N ALA A 44 -17.67 -10.29 5.20
CA ALA A 44 -18.93 -11.02 5.26
C ALA A 44 -19.18 -11.87 4.01
N ASP A 45 -18.63 -11.46 2.86
CA ASP A 45 -18.71 -12.19 1.59
C ASP A 45 -17.46 -13.09 1.34
N GLY A 46 -16.64 -13.26 2.37
CA GLY A 46 -15.45 -14.13 2.30
C GLY A 46 -15.83 -15.61 2.22
N ARG A 47 -15.10 -16.38 1.40
CA ARG A 47 -15.30 -17.83 1.28
C ARG A 47 -14.86 -18.63 2.52
N TYR A 48 -14.03 -18.04 3.37
CA TYR A 48 -13.55 -18.63 4.62
C TYR A 48 -14.18 -17.90 5.81
N ASN A 49 -14.68 -18.67 6.78
CA ASN A 49 -15.33 -18.14 7.98
C ASN A 49 -14.36 -17.46 8.95
N TRP A 50 -13.06 -17.70 8.82
CA TRP A 50 -12.04 -17.13 9.68
C TRP A 50 -10.71 -16.97 8.93
N ASP A 51 -10.07 -15.82 9.14
CA ASP A 51 -8.76 -15.47 8.62
C ASP A 51 -8.06 -14.57 9.66
N VAL A 52 -6.77 -14.81 9.91
CA VAL A 52 -5.97 -14.03 10.86
C VAL A 52 -4.57 -13.78 10.29
N SER A 53 -4.13 -12.53 10.36
CA SER A 53 -2.73 -12.19 10.15
C SER A 53 -2.02 -12.17 11.50
N ILE A 54 -1.04 -13.07 11.69
CA ILE A 54 -0.30 -13.19 12.96
C ILE A 54 0.74 -12.07 13.08
N PHE A 55 1.39 -11.72 11.96
CA PHE A 55 2.35 -10.63 11.87
C PHE A 55 2.19 -9.92 10.53
N GLY A 56 2.24 -8.59 10.54
CA GLY A 56 2.17 -7.77 9.33
C GLY A 56 3.00 -6.52 9.50
N VAL A 57 3.81 -6.20 8.50
CA VAL A 57 4.56 -4.94 8.42
C VAL A 57 4.14 -4.27 7.12
N ASN A 58 3.65 -3.04 7.22
CA ASN A 58 3.34 -2.21 6.07
C ASN A 58 4.07 -0.87 6.22
N ALA A 59 4.79 -0.47 5.19
CA ALA A 59 5.47 0.81 5.12
C ALA A 59 4.94 1.54 3.89
N HIS A 60 4.24 2.66 4.09
CA HIS A 60 3.67 3.46 3.03
C HIS A 60 4.15 4.91 3.18
N VAL A 61 4.69 5.47 2.10
CA VAL A 61 5.07 6.89 2.01
C VAL A 61 4.06 7.57 1.10
N GLY A 62 3.03 8.16 1.70
CA GLY A 62 1.96 8.84 0.99
C GLY A 62 2.18 10.35 0.99
N ASN A 63 2.19 10.97 -0.20
CA ASN A 63 2.10 12.41 -0.36
C ASN A 63 0.67 12.74 -0.74
N ASN A 64 -0.04 13.57 0.05
CA ASN A 64 -1.34 14.10 -0.35
C ASN A 64 -1.14 15.13 -1.46
N GLN A 65 -0.82 14.65 -2.67
CA GLN A 65 -0.60 15.49 -3.83
C GLN A 65 -1.92 16.16 -4.21
N VAL A 66 -1.89 17.46 -3.99
CA VAL A 66 -2.77 18.52 -4.45
C VAL A 66 -4.12 18.71 -3.73
N LYS A 67 -4.05 19.44 -2.61
CA LYS A 67 -5.13 20.37 -2.26
C LYS A 67 -5.13 21.51 -3.27
N TYR A 68 -5.78 21.35 -4.42
CA TYR A 68 -6.13 22.50 -5.24
C TYR A 68 -7.15 23.31 -4.45
N LYS A 69 -6.67 24.34 -3.72
CA LYS A 69 -7.57 25.37 -3.19
C LYS A 69 -8.18 26.06 -4.40
N LEU A 70 -9.50 26.19 -4.42
CA LEU A 70 -10.24 26.91 -5.46
C LEU A 70 -9.72 28.35 -5.65
N SER A 71 -9.14 28.95 -4.59
CA SER A 71 -8.47 30.27 -4.66
C SER A 71 -7.31 30.30 -5.65
N ASN A 72 -6.50 29.23 -5.72
CA ASN A 72 -5.33 29.17 -6.61
C ASN A 72 -5.74 29.03 -8.08
N ILE A 73 -6.92 28.47 -8.33
CA ILE A 73 -7.51 28.39 -9.67
C ILE A 73 -8.06 29.77 -10.06
N GLY A 74 -8.72 30.48 -9.14
CA GLY A 74 -9.18 31.86 -9.36
C GLY A 74 -8.02 32.81 -9.69
N ASP A 75 -6.92 32.74 -8.94
CA ASP A 75 -5.73 33.58 -9.17
C ASP A 75 -5.03 33.24 -10.50
N ALA A 76 -5.07 31.98 -10.94
CA ALA A 76 -4.52 31.58 -12.23
C ALA A 76 -5.37 32.06 -13.41
N LEU A 77 -6.70 32.15 -13.25
CA LEU A 77 -7.63 32.63 -14.28
C LEU A 77 -7.69 34.16 -14.36
N VAL A 78 -7.49 34.88 -13.25
CA VAL A 78 -7.43 36.35 -13.22
C VAL A 78 -6.12 36.90 -13.81
N LYS A 79 -5.08 36.06 -13.90
CA LYS A 79 -3.74 36.45 -14.38
C LYS A 79 -3.49 36.16 -15.85
N ILE A 80 -4.51 35.70 -16.58
CA ILE A 80 -4.47 35.55 -18.04
C ILE A 80 -4.86 36.91 -18.64
N PRO A 81 -4.03 37.52 -19.52
CA PRO A 81 -4.40 38.76 -20.21
C PRO A 81 -5.58 38.58 -21.15
#